data_AF-J2UW27-F1
#
_entry.id   AF-J2UW27-F1
#
_cell.length_a   1.000
_cell.length_b   1.000
_cell.length_c   1.000
_cell.angle_alpha   90.00
_cell.angle_beta   90.00
_cell.angle_gamma   90.00
#
_symmetry.space_group_name_H-M   'P 1'
#
loop_
_entity.id
_entity.type
_entity.pdbx_description
1 polymer ?
#
loop_
_entity_poly.entity_id
_entity_poly.type
_entity_poly.pdbx_seq_one_letter_code
_entity_poly.pdbx_strand_id
1 'polypeptide(L)' 'MEIGKRYNVAFSTGHYEIEYEKNVTCVKKTPKSYRVKREDGTTRLVGHDSILELKELRGLSDL' A
#
# COMPACT_ATOMS: atom_id res chain seq x y z
N MET A 1 -1.71 1.81 -7.12
CA MET A 1 -2.90 1.56 -6.28
C MET A 1 -4.06 2.41 -6.77
N GLU A 2 -5.28 1.88 -6.67
CA GLU A 2 -6.51 2.64 -6.87
C GLU A 2 -7.11 3.06 -5.52
N ILE A 3 -7.71 4.24 -5.46
CA ILE A 3 -8.35 4.75 -4.25
C ILE A 3 -9.55 3.85 -3.89
N GLY A 4 -9.66 3.45 -2.62
CA GLY A 4 -10.72 2.59 -2.10
C GLY A 4 -10.41 1.09 -2.16
N LYS A 5 -9.38 0.66 -2.90
CA LYS A 5 -8.96 -0.75 -2.95
C LYS A 5 -7.96 -1.11 -1.85
N ARG A 6 -7.92 -2.40 -1.50
CA ARG A 6 -7.05 -2.99 -0.47
C ARG A 6 -5.84 -3.66 -1.08
N TYR A 7 -4.68 -3.50 -0.43
CA TYR A 7 -3.41 -4.02 -0.92
C TYR A 7 -2.55 -4.58 0.22
N ASN A 8 -1.70 -5.54 -0.13
CA ASN A 8 -0.44 -5.77 0.57
C ASN A 8 0.66 -5.10 -0.25
N VAL A 9 1.54 -4.36 0.42
CA VAL A 9 2.64 -3.65 -0.25
C VAL A 9 3.94 -3.84 0.51
N ALA A 10 4.99 -4.19 -0.23
CA ALA A 10 6.38 -4.17 0.24
C ALA A 10 7.10 -2.97 -0.39
N PHE A 11 7.81 -2.18 0.40
CA PHE A 11 8.52 -1.01 -0.10
C PHE A 11 9.79 -0.74 0.67
N SER A 12 10.78 -0.14 -0.01
CA SER A 12 12.00 0.30 0.62
C SER A 12 11.79 1.61 1.39
N THR A 13 12.42 1.73 2.56
CA THR A 13 12.44 2.94 3.38
C THR A 13 13.85 3.51 3.57
N GLY A 14 14.86 2.83 3.03
CA GLY A 14 16.26 3.22 3.08
C GLY A 14 17.12 2.24 2.28
N HIS A 15 18.44 2.33 2.44
CA HIS A 15 19.39 1.55 1.62
C HIS A 15 19.26 0.03 1.79
N TYR A 16 18.78 -0.46 2.93
CA TYR A 16 18.68 -1.90 3.22
C TYR A 16 17.40 -2.30 3.96
N GLU A 17 16.47 -1.36 4.14
CA GLU A 17 15.25 -1.60 4.91
C GLU A 17 14.06 -1.78 3.97
N ILE A 18 13.39 -2.93 4.11
CA ILE A 18 12.12 -3.23 3.44
C ILE A 18 11.05 -3.29 4.51
N GLU A 19 10.03 -2.46 4.36
CA GLU A 19 8.83 -2.49 5.18
C GLU A 19 7.67 -3.18 4.43
N TYR A 20 6.75 -3.73 5.22
CA TYR A 20 5.58 -4.43 4.72
C TYR A 20 4.33 -3.86 5.37
N GLU A 21 3.45 -3.33 4.53
CA GLU A 21 2.12 -2.91 4.93
C GLU A 21 1.11 -3.93 4.42
N LYS A 22 0.48 -4.64 5.36
CA LYS A 22 -0.53 -5.64 5.05
C LYS A 22 -1.90 -5.02 5.17
N ASN A 23 -2.76 -5.40 4.23
CA ASN A 23 -4.17 -5.11 4.29
C ASN A 23 -4.50 -3.61 4.44
N VAL A 24 -3.82 -2.78 3.66
CA VAL A 24 -4.00 -1.33 3.69
C VAL A 24 -4.90 -0.85 2.58
N THR A 25 -5.73 0.14 2.88
CA THR A 25 -6.63 0.77 1.90
C THR A 25 -5.96 2.01 1.33
N CYS A 26 -5.86 2.12 0.01
CA CYS A 26 -5.37 3.35 -0.61
C CYS A 26 -6.43 4.45 -0.48
N VAL A 27 -6.10 5.54 0.21
CA VAL A 27 -7.04 6.65 0.48
C VAL A 27 -6.72 7.90 -0.33
N LYS A 28 -5.50 8.04 -0.84
CA LYS A 28 -5.11 9.17 -1.69
C LYS A 28 -3.98 8.76 -2.63
N LYS A 29 -4.03 9.26 -3.86
CA LYS A 29 -2.94 9.20 -4.84
C LYS A 29 -2.37 10.60 -5.05
N THR A 30 -1.05 10.71 -5.05
CA THR A 30 -0.31 11.91 -5.43
C THR A 30 0.60 11.58 -6.62
N PRO A 31 1.27 12.56 -7.26
CA PRO A 31 2.15 12.28 -8.38
C PRO A 31 3.29 11.31 -8.08
N LYS A 32 3.80 11.28 -6.84
CA LYS A 32 4.98 10.48 -6.44
C LYS A 32 4.72 9.46 -5.33
N SER A 33 3.54 9.45 -4.73
CA SER A 33 3.24 8.55 -3.61
C SER A 33 1.76 8.24 -3.46
N TYR A 34 1.49 7.12 -2.78
CA TYR A 34 0.19 6.75 -2.26
C TYR A 34 0.12 7.04 -0.76
N ARG A 35 -1.04 7.50 -0.28
CA ARG A 35 -1.37 7.43 1.15
C ARG A 35 -2.26 6.22 1.37
N VAL A 36 -1.80 5.32 2.22
CA VAL A 36 -2.52 4.12 2.61
C VAL A 36 -2.97 4.24 4.06
N LYS A 37 -4.13 3.68 4.37
CA LYS A 37 -4.72 3.65 5.71
C LYS A 37 -4.73 2.20 6.21
N ARG A 38 -4.23 2.00 7.42
CA ARG A 38 -4.25 0.72 8.13
C ARG A 38 -5.60 0.50 8.83
N GLU A 39 -5.86 -0.72 9.28
CA GLU A 39 -7.09 -1.06 10.00
C GLU A 39 -7.24 -0.29 11.32
N ASP A 40 -6.13 0.00 12.00
CA ASP A 40 -6.08 0.81 13.23
C ASP A 40 -6.40 2.31 13.02
N GLY A 41 -6.62 2.71 11.76
CA GLY A 41 -6.93 4.08 11.39
C GLY A 41 -5.72 4.96 11.09
N THR A 42 -4.51 4.52 11.41
CA THR A 42 -3.27 5.24 11.10
C THR A 42 -3.00 5.22 9.60
N THR A 43 -2.14 6.15 9.14
CA THR A 43 -1.81 6.25 7.72
C THR A 43 -0.30 6.19 7.48
N ARG A 44 0.08 5.71 6.30
CA ARG A 44 1.47 5.63 5.83
C ARG A 44 1.56 6.21 4.42
N LEU A 45 2.68 6.86 4.13
CA LEU A 45 3.04 7.28 2.77
C LEU A 45 3.94 6.22 2.15
N VAL A 46 3.62 5.83 0.92
CA VAL A 46 4.39 4.86 0.14
C VAL A 46 4.79 5.52 -1.19
N GLY A 47 6.09 5.71 -1.40
CA GLY A 47 6.61 6.29 -2.64
C GLY A 47 6.42 5.33 -3.82
N HIS A 48 6.14 5.86 -5.02
CA HIS A 48 5.96 5.01 -6.20
C HIS A 48 7.24 4.23 -6.52
N ASP A 49 8.38 4.91 -6.49
CA ASP A 49 9.68 4.32 -6.85
C ASP A 49 10.25 3.41 -5.75
N SER A 50 9.64 3.39 -4.56
CA SER A 50 10.07 2.53 -3.46
C SER A 50 9.31 1.21 -3.38
N ILE A 51 8.24 1.03 -4.16
CA ILE A 51 7.43 -0.20 -4.15
C ILE A 51 8.22 -1.33 -4.80
N LEU A 52 8.42 -2.41 -4.04
CA LEU A 52 9.06 -3.64 -4.49
C LEU A 52 8.02 -4.69 -4.88
N GLU A 53 6.92 -4.76 -4.14
CA GLU A 53 5.79 -5.66 -4.42
C GLU A 53 4.46 -4.97 -4.11
N LEU A 54 3.47 -5.17 -4.98
CA LEU A 54 2.12 -4.67 -4.79
C LEU A 54 1.09 -5.75 -5.16
N LYS A 55 0.41 -6.28 -4.14
CA LYS A 55 -0.62 -7.30 -4.31
C LYS A 55 -2.00 -6.74 -3.94
N GLU A 56 -2.89 -6.63 -4.93
CA GLU A 56 -4.29 -6.28 -4.70
C GLU A 56 -5.00 -7.42 -3.98
N LEU A 57 -5.68 -7.08 -2.88
CA LEU A 57 -6.60 -7.99 -2.21
C LEU A 57 -7.95 -7.83 -2.89
N ARG A 58 -8.20 -8.60 -3.94
CA ARG A 58 -9.55 -8.72 -4.51
C ARG A 58 -10.44 -9.30 -3.40
N GLY A 59 -11.58 -8.66 -3.15
CA GLY A 59 -12.61 -9.28 -2.31
C GLY A 59 -12.92 -10.65 -2.89
N LEU A 60 -13.13 -11.65 -2.03
CA LEU A 60 -13.64 -12.95 -2.43
C LEU A 60 -14.96 -12.76 -3.19
N SER A 61 -14.87 -12.63 -4.51
CA SER A 61 -15.95 -12.88 -5.46
C SER A 61 -15.71 -14.17 -6.24
N ASP A 62 -14.70 -14.96 -5.83
CA ASP A 62 -14.41 -16.29 -6.36
C ASP A 62 -14.54 -17.32 -5.23
N LEU A 63 -15.78 -17.66 -4.88
CA LEU A 63 -16.24 -18.95 -4.34
C LEU A 63 -17.77 -18.96 -4.20
#